data_AF-A0A3G1VDE5-F1
#
_entry.id   AF-A0A3G1VDE5-F1
#
_cell.length_a   1.000
_cell.length_b   1.000
_cell.length_c   1.000
_cell.angle_alpha   90.00
_cell.angle_beta   90.00
_cell.angle_gamma   90.00
#
_symmetry.space_group_name_H-M   'P 1'
#
loop_
_entity.id
_entity.type
_entity.pdbx_description
1 polymer ?
#
loop_
_entity_poly.entity_id
_entity_poly.type
_entity_poly.pdbx_seq_one_letter_code
_entity_poly.pdbx_strand_id
1 'polypeptide(L)'
;STRLLLGGLTQKTVLDTLREEGEDVELEDIIKEGYGASRCTESGGPEPGVGCAGRGIITSVNLLEQLGAYDDEWDLDYVFYDVLGDVVCGGFAMPIRDGKAQEIYI
;
A
#
# COMPACT_ATOMS: atom_id res chain seq x y z
N SER A 1 2.70 4.41 10.13
CA SER A 1 1.37 3.75 10.02
C SER A 1 0.29 4.76 9.67
N THR A 2 -0.51 4.45 8.64
CA THR A 2 -1.60 5.33 8.16
C THR A 2 -2.68 5.59 9.21
N ARG A 3 -2.79 4.72 10.21
CA ARG A 3 -3.74 4.86 11.32
C ARG A 3 -3.66 6.22 12.02
N LEU A 4 -2.46 6.79 12.15
CA LEU A 4 -2.29 8.12 12.77
C LEU A 4 -2.80 9.25 11.85
N LEU A 5 -2.60 9.12 10.54
CA LEU A 5 -3.12 10.06 9.54
C LEU A 5 -4.66 9.99 9.46
N LEU A 6 -5.24 8.82 9.74
CA LEU A 6 -6.68 8.59 9.77
C LEU A 6 -7.33 8.83 11.14
N GLY A 7 -6.66 9.53 12.06
CA GLY A 7 -7.23 9.87 13.37
C GLY A 7 -7.50 8.66 14.28
N GLY A 8 -6.74 7.58 14.12
CA GLY A 8 -6.88 6.34 14.89
C GLY A 8 -7.82 5.31 14.27
N LEU A 9 -8.46 5.63 13.13
CA LEU A 9 -9.33 4.71 12.41
C LEU A 9 -8.53 3.62 11.71
N THR A 10 -9.09 2.41 11.72
CA THR A 10 -8.58 1.30 10.91
C THR A 10 -9.28 1.34 9.56
N GLN A 11 -8.51 1.26 8.47
CA GLN A 11 -9.06 1.10 7.12
C GLN A 11 -8.96 -0.35 6.66
N LYS A 12 -9.81 -0.73 5.70
CA LYS A 12 -9.75 -2.03 5.03
C LYS A 12 -8.45 -2.06 4.23
N THR A 13 -7.77 -3.21 4.21
CA THR A 13 -6.49 -3.35 3.51
C THR A 13 -6.72 -3.77 2.07
N VAL A 14 -5.76 -3.47 1.19
CA VAL A 14 -5.81 -3.85 -0.22
C VAL A 14 -6.04 -5.36 -0.38
N LEU A 15 -5.30 -6.18 0.37
CA LEU A 15 -5.43 -7.64 0.30
C LEU A 15 -6.72 -8.17 0.93
N ASP A 16 -7.32 -7.47 1.89
CA ASP A 16 -8.64 -7.83 2.42
C ASP A 16 -9.75 -7.48 1.41
N THR A 17 -9.70 -6.28 0.82
CA THR A 17 -10.65 -5.86 -0.23
C THR A 17 -10.60 -6.79 -1.44
N LEU A 18 -9.40 -7.13 -1.93
CA LEU A 18 -9.23 -8.08 -3.03
C LEU A 18 -9.80 -9.48 -2.71
N ARG A 19 -9.76 -9.91 -1.45
CA ARG A 19 -10.33 -11.20 -1.03
C ARG A 19 -11.85 -11.19 -0.98
N GLU A 20 -12.44 -10.05 -0.61
CA GLU A 20 -13.89 -9.90 -0.48
C GLU A 20 -14.56 -9.59 -1.83
N GLU A 21 -13.92 -8.77 -2.66
CA GLU A 21 -14.52 -8.16 -3.86
C GLU A 21 -13.95 -8.73 -5.16
N GLY A 22 -12.86 -9.49 -5.10
CA GLY A 22 -12.27 -10.14 -6.27
C GLY A 22 -11.54 -9.14 -7.16
N GLU A 23 -11.87 -9.13 -8.46
CA GLU A 23 -11.24 -8.22 -9.44
C GLU A 23 -11.96 -6.87 -9.56
N ASP A 24 -13.16 -6.72 -8.99
CA ASP A 24 -13.99 -5.52 -9.06
C ASP A 24 -13.62 -4.50 -7.96
N VAL A 25 -12.32 -4.30 -7.69
CA VAL A 25 -11.82 -3.36 -6.67
C VAL A 25 -11.59 -1.99 -7.29
N GLU A 26 -12.16 -0.94 -6.71
CA GLU A 26 -11.93 0.45 -7.12
C GLU A 26 -10.96 1.16 -6.16
N LEU A 27 -10.39 2.29 -6.59
CA LEU A 27 -9.50 3.09 -5.73
C LEU A 27 -10.17 3.53 -4.44
N GLU A 28 -11.47 3.84 -4.51
CA GLU A 28 -12.28 4.34 -3.40
C GLU A 28 -12.40 3.32 -2.25
N ASP A 29 -12.27 2.03 -2.56
CA ASP A 29 -12.39 0.95 -1.57
C ASP A 29 -11.12 0.75 -0.75
N ILE A 30 -9.97 1.20 -1.27
CA ILE A 30 -8.63 0.94 -0.73
C ILE A 30 -7.84 2.21 -0.38
N ILE A 31 -8.32 3.39 -0.77
CA ILE A 31 -7.75 4.70 -0.41
C ILE A 31 -8.70 5.44 0.52
N LYS A 32 -8.14 5.99 1.61
CA LYS A 32 -8.85 6.94 2.46
C LYS A 32 -8.10 8.25 2.57
N GLU A 33 -8.85 9.34 2.59
CA GLU A 33 -8.31 10.65 2.92
C GLU A 33 -8.05 10.76 4.43
N GLY A 34 -6.87 11.26 4.77
CA GLY A 34 -6.40 11.49 6.13
C GLY A 34 -6.04 12.95 6.37
N TYR A 35 -5.27 13.18 7.43
CA TYR A 35 -4.81 14.50 7.84
C TYR A 35 -4.06 15.22 6.71
N GLY A 36 -4.37 16.51 6.51
CA GLY A 36 -3.66 17.34 5.53
C GLY A 36 -3.88 16.92 4.08
N ALA A 37 -5.05 16.35 3.75
CA ALA A 37 -5.37 15.79 2.43
C ALA A 37 -4.44 14.64 2.00
N SER A 38 -3.77 13.98 2.95
CA SER A 38 -2.96 12.80 2.66
C SER A 38 -3.86 11.64 2.20
N ARG A 39 -3.45 10.93 1.15
CA ARG A 39 -4.11 9.69 0.72
C ARG A 39 -3.43 8.51 1.39
N CYS A 40 -4.21 7.72 2.11
CA CYS A 40 -3.73 6.60 2.90
C CYS A 40 -4.23 5.29 2.29
N THR A 41 -3.35 4.29 2.21
CA THR A 41 -3.70 2.92 1.87
C THR A 41 -2.84 1.95 2.69
N GLU A 42 -3.34 0.75 2.94
CA GLU A 42 -2.63 -0.30 3.68
C GLU A 42 -2.63 -1.57 2.84
N SER A 43 -1.45 -2.12 2.54
CA SER A 43 -1.34 -3.36 1.75
C SER A 43 -2.06 -4.53 2.44
N GLY A 44 -1.92 -4.64 3.75
CA GLY A 44 -2.38 -5.80 4.51
C GLY A 44 -1.37 -6.94 4.50
N GLY A 45 -1.65 -7.95 5.29
CA GLY A 45 -0.79 -9.13 5.44
C GLY A 45 -1.44 -10.38 4.84
N PRO A 46 -0.65 -11.39 4.47
CA PRO A 46 -1.19 -12.72 4.22
C PRO A 46 -1.80 -13.31 5.49
N GLU A 47 -2.65 -14.32 5.31
CA GLU A 47 -3.12 -15.11 6.44
C GLU A 47 -1.93 -15.73 7.21
N PRO A 48 -1.92 -15.65 8.56
CA PRO A 48 -0.81 -16.14 9.36
C PRO A 48 -0.45 -17.60 9.05
N GLY A 49 0.80 -17.83 8.67
CA GLY A 49 1.31 -19.17 8.37
C GLY A 49 1.04 -19.68 6.95
N VAL A 50 0.36 -18.91 6.08
CA VAL A 50 -0.02 -19.35 4.73
C VAL A 50 0.75 -18.61 3.62
N GLY A 51 0.90 -17.30 3.73
CA GLY A 51 1.43 -16.47 2.65
C GLY A 51 2.75 -15.75 2.95
N CYS A 52 3.23 -14.97 1.97
CA CYS A 52 4.44 -14.17 2.06
C CYS A 52 4.07 -12.67 2.09
N ALA A 53 4.41 -11.97 3.17
CA ALA A 53 4.15 -10.54 3.32
C ALA A 53 4.76 -9.71 2.17
N GLY A 54 5.97 -10.10 1.72
CA GLY A 54 6.61 -9.46 0.58
C GLY A 54 5.83 -9.61 -0.74
N ARG A 55 5.10 -10.72 -0.96
CA ARG A 55 4.24 -10.85 -2.14
C ARG A 55 3.01 -9.95 -2.03
N GLY A 56 2.51 -9.76 -0.80
CA GLY A 56 1.42 -8.82 -0.51
C GLY A 56 1.74 -7.40 -0.96
N ILE A 57 2.94 -6.90 -0.62
CA ILE A 57 3.41 -5.58 -1.04
C ILE A 57 3.39 -5.45 -2.56
N ILE A 58 3.97 -6.42 -3.27
CA ILE A 58 4.02 -6.42 -4.75
C ILE A 58 2.61 -6.36 -5.33
N THR A 59 1.71 -7.21 -4.85
CA THR A 59 0.32 -7.24 -5.32
C THR A 59 -0.37 -5.90 -5.08
N SER A 60 -0.22 -5.32 -3.88
CA SER A 60 -0.87 -4.06 -3.55
C SER A 60 -0.34 -2.88 -4.35
N VAL A 61 0.98 -2.76 -4.53
CA VAL A 61 1.58 -1.68 -5.32
C VAL A 61 1.14 -1.80 -6.78
N ASN A 62 1.18 -3.01 -7.36
CA ASN A 62 0.74 -3.22 -8.73
C ASN A 62 -0.75 -2.89 -8.93
N LEU A 63 -1.62 -3.28 -7.98
CA LEU A 63 -3.04 -2.95 -8.06
C LEU A 63 -3.25 -1.43 -8.03
N LEU A 64 -2.58 -0.73 -7.11
CA LEU A 64 -2.65 0.74 -7.03
C LEU A 64 -2.18 1.39 -8.35
N GLU A 65 -1.13 0.87 -8.99
CA GLU A 65 -0.70 1.34 -10.31
C GLU A 65 -1.74 1.07 -11.39
N GLN A 66 -2.33 -0.12 -11.42
CA GLN A 66 -3.34 -0.49 -12.41
C GLN A 66 -4.62 0.35 -12.28
N LEU A 67 -4.98 0.72 -11.05
CA LEU A 67 -6.14 1.55 -10.76
C LEU A 67 -5.85 3.06 -10.91
N GLY A 68 -4.63 3.45 -11.29
CA GLY A 68 -4.28 4.85 -11.53
C GLY A 68 -4.04 5.68 -10.27
N ALA A 69 -3.68 5.05 -9.14
CA ALA A 69 -3.43 5.76 -7.88
C ALA A 69 -2.27 6.78 -7.96
N TYR A 70 -1.39 6.62 -8.95
CA TYR A 70 -0.20 7.44 -9.16
C TYR A 70 -0.27 8.29 -10.44
N ASP A 71 -1.44 8.36 -11.07
CA ASP A 71 -1.61 9.15 -12.29
C ASP A 71 -1.50 10.65 -11.99
N ASP A 72 -1.05 11.42 -12.99
CA ASP A 72 -0.84 12.87 -12.90
C ASP A 72 -2.12 13.65 -12.50
N GLU A 73 -3.31 13.05 -12.65
CA GLU A 73 -4.58 13.61 -12.20
C GLU A 73 -4.62 13.89 -10.69
N TRP A 74 -3.83 13.15 -9.90
CA TRP A 74 -3.80 13.29 -8.45
C TRP A 74 -2.80 14.31 -7.91
N ASP A 75 -1.97 14.90 -8.77
CA ASP A 75 -0.96 15.93 -8.41
C ASP A 75 -0.14 15.56 -7.16
N LEU A 76 0.35 14.31 -7.12
CA LEU A 76 1.10 13.80 -5.98
C LEU A 76 2.53 14.35 -5.96
N ASP A 77 2.85 15.16 -4.95
CA ASP A 77 4.22 15.62 -4.72
C ASP A 77 5.14 14.48 -4.24
N TYR A 78 4.62 13.60 -3.38
CA TYR A 78 5.39 12.55 -2.72
C TYR A 78 4.56 11.29 -2.48
N VAL A 79 5.22 10.13 -2.57
CA VAL A 79 4.68 8.82 -2.18
C VAL A 79 5.59 8.22 -1.12
N PHE A 80 5.00 7.84 0.02
CA PHE A 80 5.72 7.23 1.14
C PHE A 80 5.34 5.76 1.27
N TYR A 81 6.35 4.89 1.28
CA TYR A 81 6.19 3.47 1.56
C TYR A 81 6.70 3.17 2.98
N ASP A 82 5.78 2.93 3.92
CA ASP A 82 6.09 2.51 5.29
C ASP A 82 6.33 0.99 5.32
N VAL A 83 7.59 0.58 5.19
CA VAL A 83 7.99 -0.83 5.02
C VAL A 83 8.67 -1.36 6.28
N LEU A 84 8.31 -2.57 6.72
CA LEU A 84 8.96 -3.28 7.82
C LEU A 84 10.46 -3.50 7.57
N GLY A 85 11.29 -3.07 8.53
CA GLY A 85 12.76 -3.20 8.45
C GLY A 85 13.33 -4.48 9.07
N ASP A 86 12.49 -5.24 9.78
CA ASP A 86 12.89 -6.37 10.63
C ASP A 86 13.35 -7.57 9.79
N VAL A 87 12.79 -7.72 8.59
CA VAL A 87 13.06 -8.83 7.66
C VAL A 87 13.21 -8.28 6.25
N VAL A 88 14.39 -8.44 5.65
CA VAL A 88 14.67 -7.99 4.29
C VAL A 88 14.59 -9.17 3.33
N CYS A 89 13.38 -9.50 2.88
CA CYS A 89 13.17 -10.48 1.81
C CYS A 89 12.90 -9.77 0.48
N GLY A 90 12.97 -10.51 -0.64
CA GLY A 90 12.84 -9.93 -1.98
C GLY A 90 11.54 -9.17 -2.26
N GLY A 91 10.48 -9.40 -1.49
CA GLY A 91 9.24 -8.63 -1.61
C GLY A 91 9.22 -7.34 -0.77
N PHE A 92 9.82 -7.34 0.42
CA PHE A 92 10.00 -6.09 1.20
C PHE A 92 10.96 -5.12 0.52
N ALA A 93 11.96 -5.64 -0.19
CA ALA A 93 12.86 -4.83 -0.99
C ALA A 93 12.25 -4.37 -2.32
N MET A 94 11.02 -4.78 -2.67
CA MET A 94 10.45 -4.47 -4.00
C MET A 94 10.34 -2.97 -4.29
N PRO A 95 9.88 -2.10 -3.37
CA PRO A 95 9.83 -0.67 -3.66
C PRO A 95 11.19 -0.10 -4.10
N ILE A 96 12.28 -0.54 -3.49
CA ILE A 96 13.64 -0.12 -3.86
C ILE A 96 14.10 -0.80 -5.15
N ARG A 97 13.93 -2.13 -5.23
CA ARG A 97 14.41 -2.96 -6.36
C ARG A 97 13.77 -2.58 -7.68
N ASP A 98 12.48 -2.28 -7.67
CA ASP A 98 11.69 -1.98 -8.87
C ASP A 98 11.62 -0.45 -9.11
N GLY A 99 12.41 0.34 -8.37
CA GLY A 99 12.57 1.78 -8.57
C GLY A 99 11.39 2.64 -8.15
N LYS A 100 10.43 2.08 -7.40
CA LYS A 100 9.25 2.80 -6.86
C LYS A 100 9.62 3.76 -5.74
N ALA A 101 10.67 3.45 -4.98
CA ALA A 101 11.27 4.32 -3.97
C ALA A 101 12.73 4.61 -4.34
N GLN A 102 13.05 5.89 -4.52
CA GLN A 102 14.40 6.35 -4.89
C GLN A 102 15.19 6.94 -3.71
N GLU A 103 14.48 7.36 -2.66
CA GLU A 103 15.06 7.90 -1.44
C GLU A 103 14.67 7.02 -0.25
N ILE A 104 15.63 6.71 0.62
CA ILE A 104 15.47 5.78 1.75
C ILE A 104 15.86 6.50 3.04
N TYR A 105 14.95 6.48 4.01
CA TYR A 105 15.13 7.08 5.33
C TYR A 105 14.89 6.00 6.40
N ILE A 106 15.69 6.01 7.48
CA ILE A 106 15.64 5.04 8.60
C ILE A 106 15.40 5.81 9.90
#